data_AF-A0A645JL80-F1
#
_entry.id   AF-A0A645JL80-F1
#
_cell.length_a   1.000
_cell.length_b   1.000
_cell.length_c   1.000
_cell.angle_alpha   90.00
_cell.angle_beta   90.00
_cell.angle_gamma   90.00
#
_symmetry.space_group_name_H-M   'P 1'
#
loop_
_entity.id
_entity.type
_entity.pdbx_description
1 polymer ?
#
loop_
_entity_poly.entity_id
_entity_poly.type
_entity_poly.pdbx_seq_one_letter_code
_entity_poly.pdbx_strand_id
1 'polypeptide(L)'
;MHSGVWGDFRNMDPRHMNTIAPAHPKARFDLYHLGVPDIRAAIMVGAMQPNVCTNLCWVHLVSPQMARTGIDELLDLIPVNKVLGFGGDYGIPVEKIVGHLRIAKENIAGVLGAMIDRGQMDMDDAKEIMQKWLWENPLKLYNKIKLPPVNVERK
;
A
#
# COMPACT_ATOMS: atom_id res chain seq x y z
N MET A 1 7.40 -1.48 9.94
CA MET A 1 7.94 -2.85 10.05
C MET A 1 8.27 -3.32 8.66
N HIS A 2 9.55 -3.62 8.45
CA HIS A 2 10.07 -4.07 7.17
C HIS A 2 9.78 -5.56 7.00
N SER A 3 9.09 -5.93 5.93
CA SER A 3 8.83 -7.35 5.61
C SER A 3 9.30 -7.68 4.21
N GLY A 4 10.02 -8.78 4.05
CA GLY A 4 10.09 -9.48 2.77
C GLY A 4 11.16 -9.17 1.75
N VAL A 5 11.36 -7.89 1.44
CA VAL A 5 12.31 -7.46 0.40
C VAL A 5 13.63 -7.13 1.07
N TRP A 6 14.79 -7.50 0.50
CA TRP A 6 16.12 -7.29 1.08
C TRP A 6 16.44 -8.13 2.33
N GLY A 7 17.21 -9.20 2.15
CA GLY A 7 17.69 -10.08 3.23
C GLY A 7 17.00 -11.45 3.23
N ASP A 8 17.11 -12.17 4.34
CA ASP A 8 16.45 -13.46 4.53
C ASP A 8 14.98 -13.25 4.91
N PHE A 9 14.08 -13.45 3.94
CA PHE A 9 12.63 -13.24 4.08
C PHE A 9 12.03 -14.02 5.26
N ARG A 10 12.65 -15.12 5.69
CA ARG A 10 12.18 -15.93 6.84
C ARG A 10 12.23 -15.16 8.16
N ASN A 11 13.11 -14.18 8.29
CA ASN A 11 13.24 -13.34 9.49
C ASN A 11 12.35 -12.09 9.44
N MET A 12 11.63 -11.88 8.34
CA MET A 12 10.88 -10.67 8.03
C MET A 12 9.40 -10.97 7.79
N ASP A 13 8.87 -11.91 8.56
CA ASP A 13 7.50 -12.42 8.46
C ASP A 13 6.46 -11.39 8.96
N PRO A 14 5.41 -11.08 8.18
CA PRO A 14 4.38 -10.13 8.59
C PRO A 14 3.62 -10.57 9.86
N ARG A 15 3.55 -11.87 10.15
CA ARG A 15 2.81 -12.44 11.29
C ARG A 15 3.40 -12.07 12.64
N HIS A 16 4.65 -11.61 12.70
CA HIS A 16 5.23 -11.04 13.92
C HIS A 16 4.37 -9.89 14.50
N MET A 17 3.58 -9.21 13.64
CA MET A 17 2.64 -8.18 14.07
C MET A 17 1.49 -8.69 14.94
N ASN A 18 1.15 -9.98 14.90
CA ASN A 18 0.08 -10.53 15.74
C ASN A 18 0.38 -10.43 17.24
N THR A 19 1.65 -10.36 17.60
CA THR A 19 2.08 -10.13 18.99
C THR A 19 2.32 -8.63 19.25
N ILE A 20 2.98 -7.94 18.33
CA ILE A 20 3.42 -6.54 18.54
C ILE A 20 2.23 -5.57 18.50
N ALA A 21 1.30 -5.72 17.55
CA ALA A 21 0.22 -4.77 17.37
C ALA A 21 -0.74 -4.69 18.57
N PRO A 22 -1.20 -5.82 19.17
CA PRO A 22 -2.03 -5.79 20.38
C PRO A 22 -1.30 -5.29 21.62
N ALA A 23 0.02 -5.54 21.72
CA ALA A 23 0.84 -5.06 22.84
C ALA A 23 1.00 -3.52 22.85
N HIS A 24 0.79 -2.87 21.71
CA HIS A 24 0.94 -1.43 21.54
C HIS A 24 -0.29 -0.79 20.86
N PRO A 25 -1.48 -0.81 21.50
CA PRO A 25 -2.73 -0.41 20.87
C PRO A 25 -2.79 1.08 20.49
N LYS A 26 -1.98 1.92 21.15
CA LYS A 26 -1.85 3.35 20.87
C LYS A 26 -0.87 3.66 19.73
N ALA A 27 0.00 2.72 19.37
CA ALA A 27 0.90 2.89 18.23
C ALA A 27 0.15 2.69 16.91
N ARG A 28 0.75 3.12 15.81
CA ARG A 28 0.34 2.80 14.44
C ARG A 28 1.52 2.15 13.75
N PHE A 29 1.25 1.08 13.01
CA PHE A 29 2.27 0.29 12.34
C PHE A 29 2.06 0.35 10.83
N ASP A 30 3.14 0.64 10.12
CA ASP A 30 3.23 0.55 8.67
C ASP A 30 3.91 -0.79 8.30
N LEU A 31 3.19 -1.69 7.63
CA LEU A 31 3.69 -3.00 7.21
C LEU A 31 4.07 -2.97 5.73
N TYR A 32 5.37 -2.96 5.48
CA TYR A 32 5.93 -2.70 4.14
C TYR A 32 5.83 -3.89 3.18
N HIS A 33 5.88 -3.58 1.89
CA HIS A 33 5.99 -4.52 0.79
C HIS A 33 4.87 -5.56 0.74
N LEU A 34 3.70 -5.24 1.31
CA LEU A 34 2.58 -6.16 1.50
C LEU A 34 3.04 -7.53 2.01
N GLY A 35 4.10 -7.61 2.83
CA GLY A 35 4.63 -8.87 3.36
C GLY A 35 5.20 -9.88 2.36
N VAL A 36 5.61 -9.48 1.16
CA VAL A 36 6.28 -10.35 0.16
C VAL A 36 7.28 -11.32 0.85
N PRO A 37 7.40 -12.60 0.49
CA PRO A 37 6.56 -13.31 -0.46
C PRO A 37 5.16 -13.68 0.09
N ASP A 38 4.94 -13.61 1.41
CA ASP A 38 3.69 -14.04 2.05
C ASP A 38 2.64 -12.92 2.13
N ILE A 39 2.15 -12.52 0.94
CA ILE A 39 1.21 -11.41 0.82
C ILE A 39 -0.12 -11.66 1.54
N ARG A 40 -0.59 -12.90 1.58
CA ARG A 40 -1.86 -13.27 2.21
C ARG A 40 -1.77 -13.19 3.73
N ALA A 41 -0.63 -13.56 4.32
CA ALA A 41 -0.42 -13.34 5.74
C ALA A 41 -0.43 -11.85 6.11
N ALA A 42 0.19 -10.99 5.31
CA ALA A 42 0.13 -9.54 5.54
C ALA A 42 -1.28 -8.97 5.39
N ILE A 43 -2.05 -9.47 4.42
CA ILE A 43 -3.45 -9.08 4.25
C ILE A 43 -4.27 -9.45 5.49
N MET A 44 -4.11 -10.68 5.99
CA MET A 44 -4.79 -11.13 7.22
C MET A 44 -4.38 -10.32 8.45
N VAL A 45 -3.09 -10.03 8.61
CA VAL A 45 -2.61 -9.12 9.67
C VAL A 45 -3.28 -7.75 9.54
N GLY A 46 -3.33 -7.19 8.34
CA GLY A 46 -3.98 -5.91 8.06
C GLY A 46 -5.48 -5.92 8.34
N ALA A 47 -6.18 -7.01 8.05
CA ALA A 47 -7.60 -7.16 8.35
C ALA A 47 -7.86 -7.28 9.87
N MET A 48 -7.05 -8.08 10.57
CA MET A 48 -7.25 -8.41 11.98
C MET A 48 -6.78 -7.31 12.95
N GLN A 49 -5.72 -6.58 12.62
CA GLN A 49 -5.08 -5.62 13.55
C GLN A 49 -5.50 -4.18 13.24
N PRO A 50 -6.29 -3.51 14.10
CA PRO A 50 -6.86 -2.18 13.79
C PRO A 50 -5.81 -1.07 13.65
N ASN A 51 -4.64 -1.25 14.24
CA ASN A 51 -3.52 -0.31 14.24
C ASN A 51 -2.39 -0.66 13.25
N VAL A 52 -2.61 -1.62 12.35
CA VAL A 52 -1.66 -1.97 11.28
C VAL A 52 -2.22 -1.51 9.93
N CYS A 53 -1.44 -0.71 9.21
CA CYS A 53 -1.67 -0.35 7.82
C CYS A 53 -0.79 -1.21 6.91
N THR A 54 -1.34 -1.72 5.80
CA THR A 54 -0.57 -2.44 4.79
C THR A 54 -0.04 -1.48 3.74
N ASN A 55 1.18 -1.70 3.27
CA ASN A 55 1.86 -0.78 2.37
C ASN A 55 2.44 -1.50 1.15
N LEU A 56 2.08 -1.02 -0.03
CA LEU A 56 2.46 -1.56 -1.35
C LEU A 56 3.84 -1.04 -1.83
N CYS A 57 4.61 -0.37 -0.96
CA CYS A 57 5.99 0.02 -1.18
C CYS A 57 6.77 -1.11 -1.87
N TRP A 58 7.52 -0.79 -2.94
CA TRP A 58 8.25 -1.73 -3.81
C TRP A 58 7.50 -2.89 -4.48
N VAL A 59 6.34 -3.36 -3.98
CA VAL A 59 5.67 -4.57 -4.49
C VAL A 59 5.43 -4.50 -5.99
N HIS A 60 5.06 -3.31 -6.47
CA HIS A 60 4.81 -3.02 -7.89
C HIS A 60 6.00 -3.31 -8.80
N LEU A 61 7.24 -3.17 -8.30
CA LEU A 61 8.47 -3.49 -9.03
C LEU A 61 8.96 -4.90 -8.76
N VAL A 62 8.85 -5.36 -7.51
CA VAL A 62 9.27 -6.71 -7.12
C VAL A 62 8.53 -7.76 -7.94
N SER A 63 7.20 -7.61 -8.05
CA SER A 63 6.39 -8.42 -8.93
C SER A 63 5.06 -7.71 -9.21
N PRO A 64 4.87 -7.16 -10.44
CA PRO A 64 3.58 -6.59 -10.85
C PRO A 64 2.42 -7.57 -10.68
N GLN A 65 2.66 -8.87 -10.87
CA GLN A 65 1.64 -9.90 -10.70
C GLN A 65 1.24 -10.08 -9.23
N MET A 66 2.22 -10.11 -8.31
CA MET A 66 1.93 -10.18 -6.87
C MET A 66 1.25 -8.90 -6.39
N ALA A 67 1.65 -7.73 -6.91
CA ALA A 67 0.98 -6.48 -6.60
C ALA A 67 -0.49 -6.53 -7.01
N ARG A 68 -0.79 -6.92 -8.25
CA ARG A 68 -2.16 -6.97 -8.76
C ARG A 68 -3.04 -7.97 -8.03
N THR A 69 -2.56 -9.21 -7.86
CA THR A 69 -3.30 -10.24 -7.12
C THR A 69 -3.47 -9.88 -5.63
N GLY A 70 -2.45 -9.29 -5.02
CA GLY A 70 -2.53 -8.80 -3.65
C GLY A 70 -3.51 -7.64 -3.48
N ILE A 71 -3.57 -6.70 -4.44
CA ILE A 71 -4.53 -5.59 -4.43
C ILE A 71 -5.97 -6.11 -4.57
N ASP A 72 -6.19 -7.06 -5.48
CA ASP A 72 -7.51 -7.68 -5.70
C ASP A 72 -8.00 -8.36 -4.42
N GLU A 73 -7.16 -9.20 -3.80
CA GLU A 73 -7.50 -9.91 -2.56
C GLU A 73 -7.65 -8.97 -1.35
N LEU A 74 -6.80 -7.94 -1.22
CA LEU A 74 -6.84 -7.06 -0.05
C LEU A 74 -8.07 -6.14 -0.05
N LEU A 75 -8.62 -5.81 -1.22
CA LEU A 75 -9.82 -4.97 -1.33
C LEU A 75 -11.08 -5.66 -0.81
N ASP A 76 -11.12 -7.00 -0.80
CA ASP A 76 -12.20 -7.77 -0.18
C ASP A 76 -12.13 -7.77 1.36
N LEU A 77 -10.96 -7.49 1.93
CA LEU A 77 -10.65 -7.85 3.33
C LEU A 77 -10.25 -6.65 4.21
N ILE A 78 -9.65 -5.62 3.62
CA ILE A 78 -9.07 -4.50 4.36
C ILE A 78 -9.80 -3.21 4.02
N PRO A 79 -10.25 -2.44 5.03
CA PRO A 79 -10.75 -1.09 4.82
C PRO A 79 -9.74 -0.23 4.04
N VAL A 80 -10.21 0.42 2.98
CA VAL A 80 -9.36 1.21 2.05
C VAL A 80 -8.56 2.31 2.73
N ASN A 81 -8.96 2.77 3.92
CA ASN A 81 -8.27 3.78 4.73
C ASN A 81 -7.04 3.24 5.50
N LYS A 82 -6.77 1.93 5.42
CA LYS A 82 -5.62 1.25 6.05
C LYS A 82 -4.54 0.82 5.06
N VAL A 83 -4.65 1.22 3.80
CA VAL A 83 -3.74 0.80 2.73
C VAL A 83 -2.94 2.00 2.22
N LEU A 84 -1.63 1.81 2.05
CA LEU A 84 -0.75 2.77 1.38
C LEU A 84 -0.38 2.22 0.00
N GLY A 85 -0.69 2.98 -1.04
CA GLY A 85 -0.65 2.51 -2.43
C GLY A 85 0.74 2.45 -3.05
N PHE A 86 1.71 3.18 -2.50
CA PHE A 86 2.99 3.42 -3.14
C PHE A 86 4.07 3.83 -2.12
N GLY A 87 5.31 3.49 -2.43
CA GLY A 87 6.48 3.93 -1.69
C GLY A 87 7.77 3.35 -2.28
N GLY A 88 8.90 3.98 -1.96
CA GLY A 88 10.23 3.49 -2.25
C GLY A 88 11.29 4.39 -1.64
N ASP A 89 12.44 3.83 -1.33
CA ASP A 89 13.61 4.50 -0.75
C ASP A 89 14.63 4.85 -1.85
N TYR A 90 14.17 5.61 -2.83
CA TYR A 90 15.05 6.08 -3.90
C TYR A 90 15.95 7.21 -3.42
N GLY A 91 17.25 7.01 -3.58
CA GLY A 91 18.23 8.09 -3.58
C GLY A 91 18.29 8.78 -4.95
N ILE A 92 19.49 8.88 -5.51
CA ILE A 92 19.72 9.38 -6.86
C ILE A 92 19.78 8.19 -7.84
N PRO A 93 19.21 8.27 -9.05
CA PRO A 93 18.51 9.41 -9.67
C PRO A 93 17.00 9.47 -9.35
N VAL A 94 16.42 10.69 -9.32
CA VAL A 94 15.03 11.00 -8.93
C VAL A 94 14.00 10.39 -9.90
N GLU A 95 14.40 10.17 -11.14
CA GLU A 95 13.63 9.61 -12.25
C GLU A 95 13.10 8.21 -11.92
N LYS A 96 13.80 7.47 -11.04
CA LYS A 96 13.32 6.17 -10.54
C LYS A 96 11.98 6.28 -9.83
N ILE A 97 11.74 7.37 -9.10
CA ILE A 97 10.47 7.62 -8.41
C ILE A 97 9.34 7.80 -9.42
N VAL A 98 9.58 8.56 -10.49
CA VAL A 98 8.59 8.81 -11.55
C VAL A 98 8.22 7.52 -12.27
N GLY A 99 9.23 6.73 -12.66
CA GLY A 99 9.02 5.44 -13.30
C GLY A 99 8.25 4.45 -12.41
N HIS A 100 8.65 4.32 -11.15
CA HIS A 100 7.95 3.44 -10.21
C HIS A 100 6.52 3.92 -9.95
N LEU A 101 6.29 5.22 -9.76
CA LEU A 101 4.93 5.74 -9.54
C LEU A 101 4.02 5.46 -10.74
N ARG A 102 4.54 5.54 -11.97
CA ARG A 102 3.76 5.17 -13.16
C ARG A 102 3.37 3.70 -13.13
N ILE A 103 4.31 2.80 -12.86
CA ILE A 103 4.05 1.35 -12.77
C ILE A 103 3.04 1.04 -11.66
N ALA A 104 3.16 1.70 -10.50
CA ALA A 104 2.23 1.53 -9.40
C ALA A 104 0.80 1.96 -9.77
N LYS A 105 0.66 3.11 -10.44
CA LYS A 105 -0.64 3.60 -10.94
C LYS A 105 -1.24 2.64 -11.97
N GLU A 106 -0.45 2.13 -12.90
CA GLU A 106 -0.91 1.17 -13.92
C GLU A 106 -1.36 -0.15 -13.29
N ASN A 107 -0.62 -0.67 -12.30
CA ASN A 107 -1.01 -1.88 -11.59
C ASN A 107 -2.32 -1.70 -10.80
N ILE A 108 -2.44 -0.61 -10.03
CA ILE A 108 -3.66 -0.34 -9.25
C ILE A 108 -4.85 -0.13 -10.20
N ALA A 109 -4.69 0.72 -11.22
CA ALA A 109 -5.75 1.00 -12.18
C ALA A 109 -6.19 -0.25 -12.94
N GLY A 110 -5.28 -1.16 -13.28
CA GLY A 110 -5.62 -2.44 -13.92
C GLY A 110 -6.51 -3.32 -13.05
N VAL A 111 -6.27 -3.37 -11.73
CA VAL A 111 -7.12 -4.13 -10.80
C VAL A 111 -8.46 -3.45 -10.60
N LEU A 112 -8.47 -2.14 -10.34
CA LEU A 112 -9.71 -1.39 -10.15
C LEU A 112 -10.59 -1.43 -11.40
N GLY A 113 -10.00 -1.33 -12.59
CA GLY A 113 -10.72 -1.51 -13.86
C GLY A 113 -11.37 -2.88 -13.97
N ALA A 114 -10.63 -3.95 -13.63
CA ALA A 114 -11.19 -5.30 -13.62
C ALA A 114 -12.32 -5.47 -12.58
N MET A 115 -12.27 -4.78 -11.44
CA MET A 115 -13.35 -4.78 -10.45
C MET A 115 -14.60 -4.04 -10.95
N ILE A 116 -14.42 -2.93 -11.67
CA ILE A 116 -15.51 -2.21 -12.33
C ILE A 116 -16.16 -3.11 -13.39
N ASP A 117 -15.36 -3.80 -14.22
CA ASP A 117 -15.87 -4.74 -15.23
C ASP A 117 -16.67 -5.89 -14.61
N ARG A 118 -16.31 -6.30 -13.38
CA ARG A 118 -17.05 -7.30 -12.58
C ARG A 118 -18.26 -6.72 -11.82
N GLY A 119 -18.51 -5.42 -11.91
CA GLY A 119 -19.61 -4.75 -11.23
C GLY A 119 -19.47 -4.69 -9.71
N GLN A 120 -18.24 -4.81 -9.18
CA GLN A 120 -17.98 -4.78 -7.74
C GLN A 120 -17.88 -3.36 -7.17
N MET A 121 -17.60 -2.38 -8.03
CA MET A 121 -17.50 -0.95 -7.71
C MET A 121 -17.73 -0.12 -8.97
N ASP A 122 -17.90 1.18 -8.82
CA ASP A 122 -17.95 2.10 -9.95
C ASP A 122 -16.66 2.92 -10.12
N MET A 123 -16.68 3.82 -11.12
CA MET A 123 -15.54 4.67 -11.45
C MET A 123 -15.23 5.71 -10.37
N ASP A 124 -16.23 6.16 -9.60
CA ASP A 124 -16.03 7.14 -8.55
C ASP A 124 -15.44 6.48 -7.29
N ASP A 125 -15.88 5.26 -6.96
CA ASP A 125 -15.23 4.41 -5.95
C ASP A 125 -13.73 4.22 -6.26
N ALA A 126 -13.41 3.87 -7.51
CA ALA A 126 -12.03 3.65 -7.93
C ALA A 126 -11.15 4.91 -7.80
N LYS A 127 -11.69 6.09 -8.15
CA LYS A 127 -10.99 7.37 -7.97
C LYS A 127 -10.78 7.67 -6.49
N GLU A 128 -11.77 7.43 -5.64
CA GLU A 128 -11.66 7.63 -4.20
C GLU A 128 -10.56 6.72 -3.61
N ILE A 129 -10.52 5.44 -3.99
CA ILE A 129 -9.48 4.50 -3.57
C ILE A 129 -8.09 5.03 -3.95
N MET A 130 -7.91 5.46 -5.20
CA MET A 130 -6.64 6.01 -5.69
C MET A 130 -6.21 7.26 -4.91
N GLN A 131 -7.14 8.17 -4.64
CA GLN A 131 -6.89 9.37 -3.85
C GLN A 131 -6.48 9.01 -2.42
N LYS A 132 -7.16 8.06 -1.78
CA LYS A 132 -6.79 7.59 -0.45
C LYS A 132 -5.42 6.96 -0.42
N TRP A 133 -5.14 6.05 -1.34
CA TRP A 133 -3.94 5.23 -1.29
C TRP A 133 -2.68 6.00 -1.66
N LEU A 134 -2.77 6.93 -2.61
CA LEU A 134 -1.61 7.69 -3.10
C LEU A 134 -1.42 9.04 -2.39
N TRP A 135 -2.40 9.49 -1.60
CA TRP A 135 -2.33 10.80 -0.96
C TRP A 135 -2.84 10.82 0.48
N GLU A 136 -4.14 10.57 0.71
CA GLU A 136 -4.75 10.86 2.01
C GLU A 136 -4.26 9.93 3.12
N ASN A 137 -4.17 8.62 2.86
CA ASN A 137 -3.73 7.65 3.85
C ASN A 137 -2.26 7.86 4.22
N PRO A 138 -1.31 8.01 3.27
CA PRO A 138 0.08 8.37 3.61
C PRO A 138 0.18 9.67 4.41
N LEU A 139 -0.54 10.72 4.00
CA LEU A 139 -0.52 12.02 4.68
C LEU A 139 -1.00 11.88 6.13
N LYS A 140 -2.10 11.14 6.34
CA LYS A 140 -2.67 10.88 7.66
C LYS A 140 -1.77 10.02 8.54
N LEU A 141 -1.15 8.98 7.98
CA LEU A 141 -0.31 8.07 8.76
C LEU A 141 1.00 8.75 9.20
N TYR A 142 1.68 9.44 8.28
CA TYR A 142 3.00 10.00 8.56
C TYR A 142 2.96 11.36 9.25
N ASN A 143 1.78 12.02 9.33
CA ASN A 143 1.43 13.16 10.19
C ASN A 143 2.46 14.33 10.26
N LYS A 144 3.36 14.44 9.28
CA LYS A 144 4.49 15.38 9.30
C LYS A 144 4.83 15.99 7.95
N ILE A 145 4.12 15.65 6.88
CA ILE A 145 4.38 16.28 5.58
C ILE A 145 3.69 17.64 5.57
N LYS A 146 4.37 18.68 6.09
CA LYS A 146 4.03 20.08 5.77
C LYS A 146 4.37 20.30 4.30
N LEU A 147 3.41 20.01 3.43
CA LEU A 147 3.54 20.32 2.02
C LEU A 147 3.45 21.83 1.83
N PRO A 148 4.30 22.45 1.02
CA PRO A 148 4.04 23.80 0.56
C PRO A 148 2.69 23.83 -0.17
N PRO A 149 1.95 24.96 -0.14
CA PRO A 149 0.70 25.08 -0.86
C PRO A 149 0.95 24.75 -2.33
N VAL A 150 0.26 23.73 -2.83
CA VAL A 150 0.31 23.38 -4.25
C VAL A 150 -0.57 24.39 -4.98
N ASN A 151 0.04 25.36 -5.66
CA ASN A 151 -0.66 26.17 -6.64
C ASN A 151 -1.01 25.28 -7.83
N VAL A 152 -2.18 24.64 -7.77
CA VAL A 152 -2.76 23.96 -8.93
C VAL A 152 -3.42 25.03 -9.79
N GLU A 153 -2.62 25.81 -10.52
CA GLU A 153 -3.14 26.39 -11.75
C GLU A 153 -3.38 25.22 -12.71
N ARG A 154 -4.62 24.74 -12.73
CA ARG A 154 -5.11 23.85 -13.78
C ARG A 154 -4.98 24.62 -15.09
N LYS A 155 -3.96 24.29 -15.89
CA LYS A 155 -3.95 24.59 -17.33
C LYS A 155 -4.69 23.49 -18.08
#